data_AF-A0A946MR30-F1
#
_entry.id   AF-A0A946MR30-F1
#
_cell.length_a   1.000
_cell.length_b   1.000
_cell.length_c   1.000
_cell.angle_alpha   90.00
_cell.angle_beta   90.00
_cell.angle_gamma   90.00
#
_symmetry.space_group_name_H-M   'P 1'
#
loop_
_entity.id
_entity.type
_entity.pdbx_description
1 polymer ?
#
loop_
_entity_poly.entity_id
_entity_poly.type
_entity_poly.pdbx_seq_one_letter_code
_entity_poly.pdbx_strand_id
1 'polypeptide(L)' 'MSDETNGCPQCFGWGFTLMDCKECDGSGMGDPYTSPNCMECNGTGVLEMPCKNPECEGKTRKDNRPTT' A
#
# COMPACT_ATOMS: atom_id res chain seq x y z
N MET A 1 -20.43 -4.71 23.45
CA MET A 1 -19.47 -5.63 22.82
C MET A 1 -18.66 -4.80 21.85
N SER A 2 -17.36 -4.75 22.15
CA SER A 2 -16.16 -4.23 21.49
C SER A 2 -16.26 -3.31 20.25
N ASP A 3 -15.58 -2.16 20.37
CA ASP A 3 -15.11 -1.22 19.36
C ASP A 3 -14.78 -1.80 17.99
N GLU A 4 -15.54 -1.42 16.95
CA GLU A 4 -15.28 -1.90 15.58
C GLU A 4 -15.12 -0.80 14.52
N THR A 5 -14.82 0.45 14.91
CA THR A 5 -14.65 1.51 13.90
C THR A 5 -13.66 2.61 14.26
N ASN A 6 -12.41 2.27 14.54
CA ASN A 6 -11.34 3.28 14.65
C ASN A 6 -10.17 3.03 13.69
N GLY A 7 -10.48 2.54 12.49
CA GLY A 7 -9.57 2.62 11.36
C GLY A 7 -9.75 3.96 10.64
N CYS A 8 -8.65 4.63 10.31
CA CYS A 8 -8.66 5.80 9.46
C CYS A 8 -9.39 5.53 8.14
N PRO A 9 -10.51 6.19 7.80
CA PRO A 9 -11.24 5.90 6.55
C PRO A 9 -10.40 6.22 5.31
N GLN A 10 -9.50 7.21 5.39
CA GLN A 10 -8.63 7.57 4.27
C GLN A 10 -7.58 6.53 3.93
N CYS A 11 -7.23 5.69 4.90
CA CYS A 11 -6.25 4.62 4.75
C CYS A 11 -6.86 3.28 5.13
N PHE A 12 -8.19 3.18 5.09
CA PHE A 12 -9.02 2.04 5.48
C PHE A 12 -8.66 1.37 6.82
N GLY A 13 -7.94 2.08 7.70
CA GLY A 13 -7.38 1.54 8.93
C GLY A 13 -6.05 0.79 8.79
N TRP A 14 -5.35 0.80 7.66
CA TRP A 14 -4.06 0.11 7.51
C TRP A 14 -2.86 0.85 8.10
N GLY A 15 -2.97 2.18 8.20
CA GLY A 15 -1.81 3.06 8.52
C GLY A 15 -0.86 3.27 7.33
N PHE A 16 -1.15 2.66 6.19
CA PHE A 16 -0.52 2.93 4.90
C PHE A 16 -1.58 2.96 3.81
N THR A 17 -1.24 3.54 2.67
CA THR A 17 -2.01 3.39 1.43
C THR A 17 -1.15 2.67 0.41
N LEU A 18 -1.78 1.85 -0.41
CA LEU A 18 -1.16 1.35 -1.62
C LEU A 18 -1.34 2.40 -2.71
N MET A 19 -0.32 2.57 -3.52
CA MET A 19 -0.36 3.42 -4.68
C MET A 19 0.46 2.82 -5.80
N ASP A 20 -0.01 3.03 -7.02
CA ASP A 20 0.61 2.46 -8.21
C ASP A 20 2.06 2.94 -8.32
N CYS A 21 2.95 2.00 -8.59
CA CYS A 21 4.35 2.29 -8.85
C CYS A 21 4.44 3.06 -10.17
N LYS A 22 5.05 4.24 -10.11
CA LYS A 22 5.12 5.16 -11.26
C LYS A 22 6.12 4.70 -12.30
N GLU A 23 7.17 3.99 -11.91
CA GLU A 23 8.15 3.45 -12.86
C GLU A 23 7.52 2.44 -13.83
N CYS A 24 6.55 1.64 -13.36
CA CYS A 24 5.88 0.62 -14.17
C CYS A 24 4.40 0.86 -14.41
N ASP A 25 3.88 2.05 -14.09
CA ASP A 25 2.46 2.41 -14.17
C ASP A 25 1.51 1.34 -13.60
N GLY A 26 1.85 0.77 -12.44
CA GLY A 26 1.03 -0.26 -11.80
C GLY A 26 1.20 -1.69 -12.34
N SER A 27 1.95 -1.89 -13.43
CA SER A 27 2.05 -3.22 -14.08
C SER A 27 2.95 -4.23 -13.36
N GLY A 28 3.89 -3.73 -12.54
CA GLY A 28 4.96 -4.55 -11.94
C GLY A 28 6.03 -4.99 -12.93
N MET A 29 5.87 -4.72 -14.22
CA MET A 29 6.81 -5.17 -15.24
C MET A 29 7.94 -4.16 -15.43
N GLY A 30 9.17 -4.69 -15.51
CA GLY A 30 10.38 -3.92 -15.82
C GLY A 30 10.85 -4.16 -17.26
N ASP A 31 12.05 -3.68 -17.57
CA ASP A 31 12.67 -3.94 -18.87
C ASP A 31 13.00 -5.44 -19.03
N PRO A 32 12.46 -6.13 -20.04
CA PRO A 32 12.59 -7.59 -20.17
C PRO A 32 14.03 -8.07 -20.41
N TYR A 33 14.94 -7.18 -20.82
CA TYR A 33 16.34 -7.52 -21.09
C TYR A 33 17.25 -7.27 -19.89
N THR A 34 16.86 -6.37 -18.99
CA THR A 34 17.66 -5.93 -17.84
C THR A 34 17.11 -6.48 -16.53
N SER A 35 15.81 -6.34 -16.31
CA SER A 35 15.10 -6.85 -15.14
C SER A 35 13.61 -7.00 -15.46
N PRO A 36 13.10 -8.24 -15.57
CA PRO A 36 11.71 -8.48 -15.96
C PRO A 36 10.70 -7.88 -14.97
N ASN A 37 11.13 -7.66 -13.73
CA ASN A 37 10.34 -7.02 -12.70
C ASN A 37 10.78 -5.56 -12.55
N CYS A 38 9.83 -4.66 -12.35
CA CYS A 38 10.12 -3.28 -12.00
C CYS A 38 10.88 -3.24 -10.67
N MET A 39 12.01 -2.54 -10.65
CA MET A 39 12.91 -2.55 -9.49
C MET A 39 12.35 -1.71 -8.34
N GLU A 40 11.68 -0.60 -8.65
CA GLU A 40 11.10 0.29 -7.64
C GLU A 40 10.07 -0.44 -6.77
N CYS A 41 9.17 -1.22 -7.39
CA CYS A 41 8.15 -2.00 -6.67
C CYS A 41 8.47 -3.48 -6.51
N ASN A 42 9.66 -3.94 -6.92
CA ASN A 42 10.05 -5.36 -6.93
C ASN A 42 9.04 -6.29 -7.62
N GLY A 43 8.34 -5.80 -8.65
CA GLY A 43 7.37 -6.58 -9.40
C GLY A 43 5.95 -6.60 -8.87
N THR A 44 5.64 -5.89 -7.77
CA THR A 44 4.28 -5.87 -7.22
C THR A 44 3.34 -4.93 -7.97
N GLY A 45 3.89 -3.97 -8.71
CA GLY A 45 3.13 -2.87 -9.32
C GLY A 45 2.69 -1.79 -8.34
N VAL A 46 2.85 -1.97 -7.03
CA VAL A 46 2.34 -1.05 -6.01
C VAL A 46 3.37 -0.78 -4.91
N LEU A 47 3.32 0.43 -4.36
CA LEU A 47 4.15 0.88 -3.25
C LEU A 47 3.30 1.16 -2.01
N GLU A 48 3.76 0.66 -0.87
CA GLU A 48 3.19 0.98 0.44
C GLU A 48 3.71 2.34 0.89
N MET A 49 2.84 3.35 0.89
CA MET A 49 3.16 4.67 1.40
C MET A 49 2.54 4.88 2.78
N PRO A 50 3.29 5.42 3.75
CA PRO A 50 2.74 5.69 5.07
C PRO A 50 1.57 6.66 4.96
N CYS A 51 0.50 6.35 5.66
CA CYS A 51 -0.67 7.20 5.74
C CYS A 51 -0.29 8.46 6.54
N LYS A 52 0.04 9.56 5.85
CA LYS A 52 0.44 10.83 6.49
C LYS A 52 -0.73 11.65 7.01
N ASN A 53 -1.91 11.07 7.15
CA ASN A 53 -3.03 11.81 7.72
C ASN A 53 -2.82 11.90 9.24
N PRO A 54 -2.67 13.11 9.81
CA PRO A 54 -2.46 13.31 11.25
C PRO A 54 -3.62 12.76 12.09
N GLU A 55 -4.83 12.66 11.54
CA GLU A 55 -5.99 12.05 12.22
C GLU A 55 -5.88 10.52 12.34
N CYS A 56 -4.89 9.94 11.66
CA CYS A 56 -4.68 8.51 11.48
C CYS A 56 -3.38 8.02 12.12
N GLU A 57 -2.56 8.91 12.68
CA GLU A 57 -1.38 8.55 13.45
C GLU A 57 -1.77 7.63 14.62
N GLY A 58 -1.23 6.41 14.64
CA GLY A 58 -1.51 5.40 15.66
C GLY A 58 -2.84 4.65 15.52
N LYS A 59 -3.64 4.94 14.48
CA LYS A 59 -4.93 4.27 14.24
C LYS A 59 -4.82 3.24 13.12
N THR A 60 -4.28 2.07 13.45
CA THR A 60 -4.29 0.89 12.58
C THR A 60 -5.21 -0.20 13.11
N ARG A 61 -6.08 -0.73 12.25
CA ARG A 61 -6.79 -2.00 12.47
C ARG A 61 -5.77 -3.12 12.23
N LYS A 62 -5.82 -4.16 13.07
CA LYS A 62 -4.90 -5.30 12.98
C LYS A 62 -5.33 -6.33 11.94
N ASP A 63 -6.44 -6.08 11.25
CA ASP A 63 -7.20 -7.11 10.57
C ASP A 63 -7.10 -6.95 9.04
N ASN A 64 -6.65 -8.04 8.41
CA ASN A 64 -6.86 -8.41 7.00
C ASN A 64 -6.05 -7.69 5.90
N ARG A 65 -4.73 -7.49 6.09
CA ARG A 65 -3.82 -6.82 5.11
C ARG A 65 -4.22 -7.17 3.67
N PRO A 66 -4.42 -6.18 2.77
CA PRO A 66 -4.74 -6.49 1.39
C PRO A 66 -3.59 -7.35 0.85
N THR A 67 -3.87 -8.63 0.62
CA THR A 67 -2.98 -9.50 -0.13
C THR A 67 -3.29 -9.23 -1.59
N THR A 68 -2.45 -8.43 -2.22
CA THR A 68 -2.43 -8.27 -3.68
C THR A 68 -2.20 -9.63 -4.34
#